data_AF-A0A317IXQ5-F1
#
_entry.id   AF-A0A317IXQ5-F1
#
_cell.length_a   1.000
_cell.length_b   1.000
_cell.length_c   1.000
_cell.angle_alpha   90.00
_cell.angle_beta   90.00
_cell.angle_gamma   90.00
#
_symmetry.space_group_name_H-M   'P 1'
#
loop_
_entity.id
_entity.type
_entity.pdbx_description
1 polymer ?
#
loop_
_entity_poly.entity_id
_entity_poly.type
_entity_poly.pdbx_seq_one_letter_code
_entity_poly.pdbx_strand_id
1 'polypeptide(L)'
;MADVNLQGKIGRFGYTNRRDAWWIGSLVVFIILSSFVVYVTWAAFQGVHYYSGPYLSPLYSPELFGDSPHSWFGPKPAWWPSFIPWSPAILILWAPGLFRFTCYYYRGAYYKAFFTDPVACTVSERNKRYYGEKRFPLILQNLHRYFLYVALVFLIFLLRDVWDALWFTDPGTNQKHFGIGIGTLVLAVNVVF
;
A
#
# COMPACT_ATOMS: atom_id res chain seq x y z
N MET A 1 -37.89 8.28 6.34
CA MET A 1 -36.52 8.76 6.66
C MET A 1 -36.59 9.30 8.06
N ALA A 2 -35.99 8.62 9.03
CA ALA A 2 -36.04 9.07 10.41
C ALA A 2 -35.07 10.24 10.57
N ASP A 3 -35.62 11.46 10.70
CA ASP A 3 -34.86 12.65 11.05
C ASP A 3 -34.36 12.50 12.49
N VAL A 4 -33.10 12.09 12.62
CA VAL A 4 -32.39 12.18 13.90
C VAL A 4 -32.14 13.67 14.15
N ASN A 5 -33.03 14.26 14.95
CA ASN A 5 -32.94 15.64 15.41
C ASN A 5 -31.72 15.81 16.33
N LEU A 6 -30.56 16.12 15.73
CA LEU A 6 -29.36 16.54 16.45
C LEU A 6 -29.50 18.01 16.89
N GLN A 7 -30.48 18.30 17.76
CA GLN A 7 -30.58 19.58 18.48
C GLN A 7 -29.54 19.70 19.63
N GLY A 8 -28.39 19.04 19.49
CA GLY A 8 -27.23 19.27 20.36
C GLY A 8 -26.38 20.37 19.74
N LYS A 9 -26.07 21.42 20.51
CA LYS A 9 -25.12 22.49 20.15
C LYS A 9 -24.07 21.97 19.19
N ILE A 10 -23.91 22.61 18.02
CA ILE A 10 -22.79 22.33 17.12
C ILE A 10 -21.52 22.67 17.90
N GLY A 11 -20.98 21.69 18.61
CA GLY A 11 -19.78 21.83 19.41
C GLY A 11 -18.62 22.21 18.50
N ARG A 12 -17.63 22.90 19.06
CA ARG A 12 -16.33 23.02 18.40
C ARG A 12 -15.77 21.60 18.20
N PHE A 13 -14.96 21.44 17.15
CA PHE A 13 -14.27 20.18 16.85
C PHE A 13 -13.78 19.47 18.12
N GLY A 14 -14.07 18.17 18.25
CA GLY A 14 -13.67 17.37 19.40
C GLY A 14 -14.59 17.46 20.63
N TYR A 15 -15.67 18.27 20.59
CA TYR A 15 -16.70 18.25 21.63
C TYR A 15 -17.38 16.88 21.68
N THR A 16 -17.37 16.27 22.86
CA THR A 16 -17.98 14.96 23.13
C THR A 16 -18.25 14.80 24.62
N ASN A 17 -19.24 13.97 24.98
CA ASN A 17 -19.48 13.55 26.37
C ASN A 17 -18.67 12.30 26.76
N ARG A 18 -17.89 11.75 25.82
CA ARG A 18 -17.02 10.59 26.05
C ARG A 18 -15.88 10.95 26.99
N ARG A 19 -15.59 10.06 27.94
CA ARG A 19 -14.46 10.18 28.88
C ARG A 19 -13.27 9.28 28.51
N ASP A 20 -13.44 8.39 27.55
CA ASP A 20 -12.40 7.51 27.06
C ASP A 20 -11.50 8.22 26.04
N ALA A 21 -10.33 7.64 25.78
CA ALA A 21 -9.33 8.19 24.86
C ALA A 21 -9.68 7.88 23.39
N TRP A 22 -10.82 8.41 22.93
CA TRP A 22 -11.41 8.21 21.60
C TRP A 22 -10.48 8.53 20.42
N TRP A 23 -9.45 9.35 20.64
CA TRP A 23 -8.48 9.74 19.63
C TRP A 23 -7.36 8.71 19.41
N ILE A 24 -7.15 7.76 20.34
CA ILE A 24 -6.02 6.81 20.27
C ILE A 24 -6.04 6.00 18.98
N GLY A 25 -7.21 5.46 18.58
CA GLY A 25 -7.31 4.65 17.37
C GLY A 25 -6.86 5.39 16.12
N SER A 26 -7.32 6.62 15.95
CA SER A 26 -6.94 7.48 14.81
C SER A 26 -5.46 7.89 14.86
N LEU A 27 -4.92 8.13 16.05
CA LEU A 27 -3.51 8.48 16.23
C LEU A 27 -2.58 7.30 15.93
N VAL A 28 -2.92 6.09 16.37
CA VAL A 28 -2.15 4.87 16.06
C VAL A 28 -2.12 4.65 14.54
N VAL A 29 -3.27 4.76 13.87
CA VAL A 29 -3.35 4.66 12.41
C VAL A 29 -2.53 5.75 11.72
N PHE A 30 -2.59 6.99 12.21
CA PHE A 30 -1.78 8.09 11.68
C PHE A 30 -0.28 7.78 11.75
N ILE A 31 0.21 7.31 12.90
CA ILE A 31 1.63 6.99 13.10
C ILE A 31 2.06 5.83 12.21
N ILE A 32 1.29 4.73 12.19
CA ILE A 32 1.61 3.54 11.39
C ILE A 32 1.60 3.89 9.90
N LEU A 33 0.54 4.55 9.41
CA LEU A 33 0.41 4.86 8.00
C LEU A 33 1.47 5.89 7.56
N SER A 34 1.76 6.91 8.37
CA SER A 34 2.81 7.89 8.07
C SER A 34 4.18 7.23 8.03
N SER A 35 4.50 6.40 9.02
CA SER A 35 5.76 5.63 9.06
C SER A 35 5.89 4.73 7.84
N PHE A 36 4.82 4.03 7.46
CA PHE A 36 4.78 3.17 6.28
C PHE A 36 5.01 3.96 4.99
N VAL A 37 4.33 5.10 4.81
CA VAL A 37 4.51 5.95 3.62
C VAL A 37 5.95 6.46 3.53
N VAL A 38 6.54 6.93 4.63
CA VAL A 38 7.94 7.36 4.66
C VAL A 38 8.88 6.21 4.30
N TYR A 39 8.69 5.04 4.91
CA TYR A 39 9.51 3.86 4.65
C TYR A 39 9.41 3.39 3.20
N VAL A 40 8.20 3.25 2.66
CA VAL A 40 8.00 2.79 1.28
C VAL A 40 8.51 3.82 0.27
N THR A 41 8.38 5.11 0.55
CA THR A 41 8.96 6.16 -0.29
C THR A 41 10.48 6.06 -0.31
N TRP A 42 11.11 5.93 0.86
CA TRP A 42 12.55 5.71 0.95
C TRP A 42 12.98 4.43 0.22
N ALA A 43 12.30 3.31 0.47
CA ALA A 43 12.59 2.03 -0.17
C ALA A 43 12.43 2.11 -1.69
N ALA A 44 11.41 2.82 -2.18
CA ALA A 44 11.19 3.01 -3.61
C ALA A 44 12.31 3.81 -4.28
N PHE A 45 12.93 4.77 -3.59
CA PHE A 45 14.06 5.53 -4.14
C PHE A 45 15.42 4.87 -3.93
N GLN A 46 15.55 4.01 -2.91
CA GLN A 46 16.80 3.31 -2.61
C GLN A 46 17.23 2.43 -3.78
N GLY A 47 16.31 1.67 -4.37
CA GLY A 47 16.53 0.92 -5.61
C GLY A 47 17.62 -0.16 -5.57
N VAL A 48 18.15 -0.49 -4.38
CA VAL A 48 19.23 -1.47 -4.19
C VAL A 48 18.84 -2.51 -3.12
N HIS A 49 19.48 -3.68 -3.14
CA HIS A 49 19.21 -4.81 -2.24
C HIS A 49 17.76 -5.34 -2.26
N TYR A 50 17.08 -5.23 -3.40
CA TYR A 50 15.70 -5.66 -3.55
C TYR A 50 15.55 -7.15 -3.91
N TYR A 51 16.65 -7.84 -4.21
CA TYR A 51 16.67 -9.29 -4.46
C TYR A 51 17.84 -9.96 -3.72
N SER A 52 17.66 -11.23 -3.36
CA SER A 52 18.70 -12.05 -2.75
C SER A 52 18.45 -13.53 -3.03
N GLY A 53 19.33 -14.16 -3.80
CA GLY A 53 19.13 -15.55 -4.24
C GLY A 53 17.82 -15.68 -5.02
N PRO A 54 16.91 -16.59 -4.63
CA PRO A 54 15.62 -16.76 -5.29
C PRO A 54 14.54 -15.77 -4.81
N TYR A 55 14.85 -14.88 -3.87
CA TYR A 55 13.88 -13.95 -3.29
C TYR A 55 13.89 -12.61 -4.00
N LEU A 56 12.70 -12.16 -4.41
CA LEU A 56 12.44 -10.81 -4.89
C LEU A 56 11.53 -10.07 -3.91
N SER A 57 11.86 -8.83 -3.59
CA SER A 57 11.02 -7.98 -2.74
C SER A 57 9.68 -7.67 -3.42
N PRO A 58 8.53 -7.85 -2.73
CA PRO A 58 7.22 -7.57 -3.31
C PRO A 58 7.01 -6.14 -3.78
N LEU A 59 7.76 -5.17 -3.22
CA LEU A 59 7.70 -3.76 -3.63
C LEU A 59 8.25 -3.54 -5.05
N TYR A 60 9.05 -4.48 -5.55
CA TYR A 60 9.74 -4.40 -6.83
C TYR A 60 9.16 -5.37 -7.89
N SER A 61 8.15 -6.15 -7.53
CA SER A 61 7.56 -7.16 -8.40
C SER A 61 6.39 -6.61 -9.24
N PRO A 62 6.30 -6.94 -10.55
CA PRO A 62 7.26 -7.72 -11.34
C PRO A 62 8.44 -6.86 -11.79
N GLU A 63 9.67 -7.32 -11.70
CA GLU A 63 10.82 -6.52 -12.14
C GLU A 63 10.82 -6.37 -13.67
N LEU A 64 10.36 -5.22 -14.17
CA LEU A 64 10.32 -4.96 -15.62
C LEU A 64 11.73 -4.76 -16.18
N PHE A 65 12.51 -3.90 -15.53
CA PHE A 65 13.88 -3.57 -15.90
C PHE A 65 14.75 -3.56 -14.65
N GLY A 66 15.92 -4.18 -14.72
CA GLY A 66 16.89 -4.20 -13.63
C GLY A 66 17.98 -5.23 -13.86
N ASP A 67 18.95 -5.27 -12.95
CA ASP A 67 20.13 -6.12 -13.11
C ASP A 67 19.94 -7.52 -12.52
N SER A 68 18.76 -7.79 -11.94
CA SER A 68 18.47 -9.07 -11.30
C SER A 68 18.07 -10.15 -12.33
N PRO A 69 18.25 -11.44 -11.96
CA PRO A 69 17.76 -12.57 -12.76
C PRO A 69 16.24 -12.58 -12.97
N HIS A 70 15.49 -11.81 -12.17
CA HIS A 70 14.03 -11.71 -12.25
C HIS A 70 13.57 -10.62 -13.24
N SER A 71 14.49 -9.90 -13.90
CA SER A 71 14.15 -8.86 -14.87
C SER A 71 13.51 -9.43 -16.15
N TRP A 72 12.40 -8.85 -16.57
CA TRP A 72 11.65 -9.31 -17.75
C TRP A 72 12.18 -8.75 -19.07
N PHE A 73 12.53 -7.46 -19.09
CA PHE A 73 13.00 -6.75 -20.27
C PHE A 73 14.50 -6.44 -20.24
N GLY A 74 15.22 -6.98 -19.24
CA GLY A 74 16.66 -6.83 -19.08
C GLY A 74 17.08 -5.60 -18.27
N PRO A 75 18.31 -5.09 -18.47
CA PRO A 75 18.90 -4.06 -17.62
C PRO A 75 18.23 -2.68 -17.80
N LYS A 76 18.67 -1.72 -16.98
CA LYS A 76 18.16 -0.34 -17.04
C LYS A 76 18.20 0.23 -18.47
N PRO A 77 17.09 0.80 -18.99
CA PRO A 77 17.09 1.45 -20.29
C PRO A 77 18.02 2.68 -20.33
N ALA A 78 18.77 2.82 -21.42
CA ALA A 78 19.71 3.94 -21.61
C ALA A 78 19.01 5.31 -21.75
N TRP A 79 17.73 5.33 -22.12
CA TRP A 79 16.93 6.56 -22.28
C TRP A 79 16.43 7.13 -20.95
N TRP A 80 16.70 6.47 -19.82
CA TRP A 80 16.22 6.94 -18.52
C TRP A 80 16.83 8.30 -18.14
N PRO A 81 16.03 9.28 -17.70
CA PRO A 81 16.55 10.60 -17.36
C PRO A 81 17.55 10.55 -16.20
N SER A 82 18.72 11.16 -16.37
CA SER A 82 19.80 11.14 -15.36
C SER A 82 19.46 11.90 -14.07
N PHE A 83 18.46 12.77 -14.08
CA PHE A 83 18.04 13.54 -12.92
C PHE A 83 17.11 12.77 -11.96
N ILE A 84 16.57 11.61 -12.36
CA ILE A 84 15.72 10.76 -11.50
C ILE A 84 16.54 9.53 -11.08
N PRO A 85 16.69 9.26 -9.76
CA PRO A 85 17.33 8.02 -9.32
C PRO A 85 16.57 6.81 -9.87
N TRP A 86 17.31 5.87 -10.44
CA TRP A 86 16.70 4.66 -11.01
C TRP A 86 16.26 3.72 -9.90
N SER A 87 15.02 3.26 -9.98
CA SER A 87 14.51 2.17 -9.17
C SER A 87 13.38 1.45 -9.91
N PRO A 88 13.44 0.11 -10.03
CA PRO A 88 12.38 -0.65 -10.69
C PRO A 88 11.01 -0.44 -10.02
N ALA A 89 10.98 -0.21 -8.71
CA ALA A 89 9.75 0.01 -7.95
C ALA A 89 8.95 1.24 -8.42
N ILE A 90 9.62 2.30 -8.90
CA ILE A 90 8.93 3.55 -9.32
C ILE A 90 7.96 3.29 -10.48
N LEU A 91 8.29 2.35 -11.36
CA LEU A 91 7.46 2.01 -12.52
C LEU A 91 6.15 1.32 -12.16
N ILE A 92 6.08 0.74 -10.97
CA ILE A 92 5.12 -0.30 -10.63
C ILE A 92 4.30 0.06 -9.40
N LEU A 93 4.96 0.59 -8.38
CA LEU A 93 4.42 0.79 -7.03
C LEU A 93 3.17 1.67 -7.01
N TRP A 94 3.01 2.55 -8.01
CA TRP A 94 1.81 3.36 -8.17
C TRP A 94 0.53 2.52 -8.31
N ALA A 95 0.57 1.36 -8.97
CA ALA A 95 -0.61 0.53 -9.18
C ALA A 95 -1.14 -0.10 -7.88
N PRO A 96 -0.36 -0.90 -7.12
CA PRO A 96 -0.83 -1.44 -5.83
C PRO A 96 -1.03 -0.33 -4.78
N GLY A 97 -0.23 0.75 -4.84
CA GLY A 97 -0.39 1.92 -3.98
C GLY A 97 -1.73 2.62 -4.17
N LEU A 98 -2.12 2.90 -5.42
CA LEU A 98 -3.41 3.51 -5.74
C LEU A 98 -4.57 2.57 -5.44
N PHE A 99 -4.44 1.27 -5.72
CA PHE A 99 -5.47 0.30 -5.36
C PHE A 99 -5.81 0.34 -3.86
N ARG A 100 -4.78 0.37 -3.00
CA ARG A 100 -4.95 0.50 -1.54
C ARG A 100 -5.48 1.87 -1.16
N PHE A 101 -4.98 2.95 -1.76
CA PHE A 101 -5.46 4.31 -1.46
C PHE A 101 -6.93 4.53 -1.81
N THR A 102 -7.41 3.88 -2.88
CA THR A 102 -8.81 3.99 -3.31
C THR A 102 -9.74 2.96 -2.66
N CYS A 103 -9.21 2.04 -1.84
CA CYS A 103 -10.00 1.02 -1.17
C CYS A 103 -10.91 1.62 -0.10
N TYR A 104 -12.17 1.17 -0.06
CA TYR A 104 -13.17 1.62 0.92
C TYR A 104 -12.68 1.51 2.37
N TYR A 105 -11.96 0.43 2.70
CA TYR A 105 -11.42 0.20 4.05
C TYR A 105 -10.33 1.22 4.41
N TYR A 106 -9.32 1.38 3.55
CA TYR A 106 -8.21 2.33 3.77
C TYR A 106 -8.71 3.77 3.83
N ARG A 107 -9.69 4.11 2.99
CA ARG A 107 -10.35 5.42 2.99
C ARG A 107 -10.94 5.77 4.34
N GLY A 108 -11.66 4.83 4.96
CA GLY A 108 -12.16 5.02 6.32
C GLY A 108 -11.03 5.27 7.33
N ALA A 109 -9.89 4.61 7.18
CA ALA A 109 -8.75 4.75 8.07
C ALA A 109 -8.08 6.13 7.95
N TYR A 110 -7.73 6.58 6.74
CA TYR A 110 -7.04 7.86 6.57
C TYR A 110 -7.96 9.08 6.71
N TYR A 111 -9.26 8.97 6.45
CA TYR A 111 -10.21 10.04 6.79
C TYR A 111 -10.28 10.31 8.29
N LYS A 112 -10.26 9.25 9.11
CA LYS A 112 -10.23 9.37 10.57
C LYS A 112 -8.89 9.90 11.07
N ALA A 113 -7.79 9.36 10.54
CA ALA A 113 -6.43 9.65 11.00
C ALA A 113 -5.89 11.02 10.55
N PHE A 114 -6.12 11.43 9.30
CA PHE A 114 -5.55 12.66 8.73
C PHE A 114 -6.56 13.79 8.61
N PHE A 115 -7.81 13.48 8.26
CA PHE A 115 -8.83 14.49 7.97
C PHE A 115 -9.82 14.72 9.11
N THR A 116 -9.78 13.88 10.15
CA THR A 116 -10.61 13.95 11.35
C THR A 116 -12.11 13.95 11.05
N ASP A 117 -12.53 13.14 10.07
CA ASP A 117 -13.86 13.21 9.43
C ASP A 117 -14.54 11.83 9.33
N PRO A 118 -15.36 11.43 10.32
CA PRO A 118 -15.35 11.85 11.73
C PRO A 118 -14.34 11.02 12.54
N VAL A 119 -13.67 11.62 13.53
CA VAL A 119 -12.62 10.92 14.31
C VAL A 119 -13.15 9.68 15.06
N ALA A 120 -14.32 9.79 15.68
CA ALA A 120 -14.97 8.71 16.39
C ALA A 120 -16.48 8.94 16.48
N CYS A 121 -17.24 7.88 16.78
CA CYS A 121 -18.67 8.00 17.06
C CYS A 121 -18.89 8.93 18.27
N THR A 122 -19.93 9.76 18.18
CA THR A 122 -20.34 10.77 19.18
C THR A 122 -19.30 11.85 19.50
N VAL A 123 -18.34 12.07 18.60
CA VAL A 123 -17.40 13.19 18.63
C VAL A 123 -17.74 14.16 17.50
N SER A 124 -17.88 15.44 17.82
CA SER A 124 -18.15 16.46 16.81
C SER A 124 -17.01 16.58 15.79
N GLU A 125 -17.37 16.60 14.51
CA GLU A 125 -16.47 16.67 13.37
C GLU A 125 -16.11 18.11 12.98
N ARG A 126 -15.03 18.26 12.22
CA ARG A 126 -14.60 19.56 11.69
C ARG A 126 -15.49 20.03 10.54
N ASN A 127 -15.86 19.12 9.64
CA ASN A 127 -16.58 19.42 8.41
C ASN A 127 -18.08 19.18 8.59
N LYS A 128 -18.90 20.23 8.54
CA LYS A 128 -20.35 20.11 8.75
C LYS A 128 -21.13 19.64 7.51
N ARG A 129 -20.44 19.39 6.39
CA ARG A 129 -21.07 19.15 5.09
C ARG A 129 -20.42 17.94 4.40
N TYR A 130 -21.24 16.92 4.19
CA TYR A 130 -20.85 15.74 3.42
C TYR A 130 -21.04 16.01 1.92
N TYR A 131 -19.94 15.98 1.16
CA TYR A 131 -19.98 16.18 -0.30
C TYR A 131 -20.13 14.87 -1.09
N GLY A 132 -19.95 13.72 -0.44
CA GLY A 132 -19.91 12.41 -1.09
C GLY A 132 -18.79 12.28 -2.13
N GLU A 133 -18.84 11.20 -2.91
CA GLU A 133 -17.82 10.83 -3.91
C GLU A 133 -18.05 11.48 -5.29
N LYS A 134 -18.92 12.49 -5.36
CA LYS A 134 -19.32 13.13 -6.62
C LYS A 134 -18.46 14.34 -7.01
N ARG A 135 -17.58 14.80 -6.13
CA ARG A 135 -16.77 16.02 -6.35
C ARG A 135 -15.28 15.72 -6.24
N PHE A 136 -14.48 16.37 -7.08
CA PHE A 136 -13.02 16.33 -6.97
C PHE A 136 -12.56 16.82 -5.58
N PRO A 137 -11.61 16.15 -4.90
CA PRO A 137 -10.80 15.00 -5.36
C PRO A 137 -11.43 13.61 -5.12
N LEU A 138 -12.56 13.53 -4.41
CA LEU A 138 -13.17 12.26 -3.98
C LEU A 138 -13.73 11.40 -5.13
N ILE A 139 -13.95 11.99 -6.30
CA ILE A 139 -14.36 11.25 -7.50
C ILE A 139 -13.30 10.22 -7.95
N LEU A 140 -12.02 10.46 -7.63
CA LEU A 140 -10.94 9.52 -7.97
C LEU A 140 -11.07 8.19 -7.24
N GLN A 141 -11.81 8.14 -6.14
CA GLN A 141 -12.05 6.92 -5.36
C GLN A 141 -12.84 5.87 -6.18
N ASN A 142 -13.65 6.31 -7.16
CA ASN A 142 -14.35 5.42 -8.07
C ASN A 142 -13.40 4.63 -8.99
N LEU A 143 -12.14 5.05 -9.14
CA LEU A 143 -11.16 4.29 -9.92
C LEU A 143 -10.76 2.97 -9.25
N HIS A 144 -11.12 2.73 -7.98
CA HIS A 144 -10.81 1.50 -7.27
C HIS A 144 -11.22 0.24 -8.06
N ARG A 145 -12.36 0.28 -8.75
CA ARG A 145 -12.81 -0.84 -9.59
C ARG A 145 -11.81 -1.17 -10.71
N TYR A 146 -11.22 -0.15 -11.34
CA TYR A 146 -10.27 -0.36 -12.42
C TYR A 146 -8.91 -0.83 -11.88
N PHE A 147 -8.47 -0.23 -10.76
CA PHE A 147 -7.25 -0.65 -10.09
C PHE A 147 -7.34 -2.07 -9.51
N LEU A 148 -8.53 -2.55 -9.15
CA LEU A 148 -8.73 -3.94 -8.75
C LEU A 148 -8.31 -4.91 -9.86
N TYR A 149 -8.71 -4.68 -11.10
CA TYR A 149 -8.34 -5.56 -12.21
C TYR A 149 -6.82 -5.58 -12.42
N VAL A 150 -6.16 -4.42 -12.31
CA VAL A 150 -4.69 -4.34 -12.36
C VAL A 150 -4.07 -5.10 -11.19
N ALA A 151 -4.55 -4.89 -9.97
CA ALA A 151 -4.04 -5.56 -8.77
C ALA A 151 -4.18 -7.09 -8.83
N LEU A 152 -5.26 -7.61 -9.43
CA LEU A 152 -5.41 -9.05 -9.65
C LEU A 152 -4.32 -9.62 -10.56
N VAL A 153 -3.88 -8.88 -11.58
CA VAL A 153 -2.74 -9.27 -12.42
C VAL A 153 -1.45 -9.28 -11.60
N PHE A 154 -1.25 -8.29 -10.74
CA PHE A 154 -0.11 -8.24 -9.81
C PHE A 154 -0.05 -9.44 -8.86
N LEU A 155 -1.20 -9.92 -8.38
CA LEU A 155 -1.22 -11.13 -7.54
C LEU A 155 -0.68 -12.37 -8.28
N ILE A 156 -0.87 -12.47 -9.59
CA ILE A 156 -0.30 -13.57 -10.38
C ILE A 156 1.23 -13.49 -10.38
N PHE A 157 1.80 -12.29 -10.52
CA PHE A 157 3.25 -12.10 -10.43
C PHE A 157 3.80 -12.41 -9.03
N LEU A 158 3.12 -11.96 -7.98
CA LEU A 158 3.55 -12.27 -6.61
C LEU A 158 3.43 -13.76 -6.29
N LEU A 159 2.41 -14.46 -6.81
CA LEU A 159 2.31 -15.92 -6.71
C LEU A 159 3.46 -16.61 -7.44
N ARG A 160 3.87 -16.08 -8.59
CA ARG A 160 5.02 -16.58 -9.33
C ARG A 160 6.32 -16.39 -8.54
N ASP A 161 6.48 -15.26 -7.86
CA ASP A 161 7.65 -15.01 -7.01
C ASP A 161 7.71 -15.97 -5.82
N VAL A 162 6.57 -16.31 -5.21
CA VAL A 162 6.50 -17.35 -4.17
C VAL A 162 6.92 -18.71 -4.73
N TRP A 163 6.50 -19.03 -5.95
CA TRP A 163 6.91 -20.27 -6.61
C TRP A 163 8.41 -20.29 -6.87
N ASP A 164 8.99 -19.23 -7.41
CA ASP A 164 10.42 -19.15 -7.69
C ASP A 164 11.24 -19.17 -6.39
N ALA A 165 10.71 -18.62 -5.29
CA ALA A 165 11.28 -18.67 -3.94
C ALA A 165 11.29 -20.06 -3.27
N LEU A 166 10.67 -21.08 -3.88
CA LEU A 166 10.75 -22.48 -3.41
C LEU A 166 11.97 -23.23 -3.98
N TRP A 167 12.63 -22.67 -5.00
CA TRP A 167 13.69 -23.35 -5.74
C TRP A 167 15.05 -22.72 -5.43
N PHE A 168 15.84 -23.40 -4.60
CA PHE A 168 17.19 -22.95 -4.23
C PHE A 168 18.22 -23.61 -5.14
N THR A 169 19.20 -22.82 -5.57
CA THR A 169 20.33 -23.30 -6.38
C THR A 169 21.54 -23.59 -5.50
N ASP A 170 22.03 -24.82 -5.53
CA ASP A 170 23.25 -25.21 -4.82
C ASP A 170 24.50 -24.60 -5.47
N PRO A 171 25.38 -23.92 -4.69
CA PRO A 171 26.57 -23.27 -5.25
C PRO A 171 27.59 -24.23 -5.89
N GLY A 172 27.61 -25.51 -5.44
CA GLY A 172 28.59 -26.49 -5.91
C GLY A 172 28.15 -27.31 -7.13
N THR A 173 26.85 -27.55 -7.29
CA THR A 173 26.29 -28.43 -8.34
C THR A 173 25.43 -27.69 -9.34
N ASN A 174 25.07 -26.42 -9.09
CA ASN A 174 24.12 -25.62 -9.87
C ASN A 174 22.75 -26.31 -10.09
N GLN A 175 22.41 -27.30 -9.28
CA GLN A 175 21.11 -27.95 -9.35
C GLN A 175 20.11 -27.19 -8.49
N LYS A 176 18.85 -27.15 -8.97
CA LYS A 176 17.73 -26.59 -8.21
C LYS A 176 17.14 -27.68 -7.32
N HIS A 177 17.13 -27.45 -6.02
CA HIS A 177 16.41 -28.29 -5.08
C HIS A 177 15.23 -27.53 -4.49
N PHE A 178 14.20 -28.29 -4.10
CA PHE A 178 13.04 -27.75 -3.40
C PHE A 178 13.41 -27.42 -1.96
N GLY A 179 13.06 -26.23 -1.49
CA GLY A 179 13.28 -25.81 -0.12
C GLY A 179 12.22 -24.80 0.34
N ILE A 180 12.10 -24.62 1.65
CA ILE A 180 11.25 -23.59 2.26
C ILE A 180 12.13 -22.81 3.22
N GLY A 181 12.38 -21.55 2.89
CA GLY A 181 13.07 -20.62 3.79
C GLY A 181 12.11 -19.65 4.47
N ILE A 182 12.64 -18.88 5.42
CA ILE A 182 11.88 -17.79 6.07
C ILE A 182 11.40 -16.78 5.02
N GLY A 183 12.22 -16.47 4.01
CA GLY A 183 11.84 -15.60 2.91
C GLY A 183 10.63 -16.11 2.14
N THR A 184 10.57 -17.41 1.84
CA THR A 184 9.44 -18.05 1.16
C THR A 184 8.15 -17.90 1.96
N LEU A 185 8.20 -18.08 3.29
CA LEU A 185 7.05 -17.90 4.17
C LEU A 185 6.59 -16.44 4.21
N VAL A 186 7.52 -15.48 4.29
CA VAL A 186 7.20 -14.05 4.27
C VAL A 186 6.53 -13.64 2.95
N LEU A 187 7.03 -14.13 1.81
CA LEU A 187 6.42 -13.89 0.51
C LEU A 187 5.03 -14.53 0.40
N ALA A 188 4.86 -15.75 0.89
CA ALA A 188 3.55 -16.42 0.89
C ALA A 188 2.51 -15.66 1.74
N VAL A 189 2.91 -15.18 2.92
CA VAL A 189 2.05 -14.33 3.76
C VAL A 189 1.71 -13.03 3.04
N ASN A 190 2.66 -12.40 2.36
CA ASN A 190 2.43 -11.16 1.62
C ASN A 190 1.41 -11.29 0.47
N VAL A 191 1.31 -12.45 -0.17
CA VAL A 191 0.31 -12.69 -1.22
C VAL A 191 -1.10 -12.80 -0.63
N VAL A 192 -1.23 -13.34 0.59
CA VAL A 192 -2.52 -13.62 1.23
C VAL A 192 -3.06 -12.42 2.02
N PHE A 193 -2.18 -11.59 2.59
CA PHE A 193 -2.52 -10.47 3.48
C PHE A 193 -2.14 -9.10 2.87
#